data_AF-A0A8J3VBU2-F1
#
_entry.id   AF-A0A8J3VBU2-F1
#
_cell.length_a   1.000
_cell.length_b   1.000
_cell.length_c   1.000
_cell.angle_alpha   90.00
_cell.angle_beta   90.00
_cell.angle_gamma   90.00
#
_symmetry.space_group_name_H-M   'P 1'
#
loop_
_entity.id
_entity.type
_entity.pdbx_description
1 polymer ?
#
loop_
_entity_poly.entity_id
_entity_poly.type
_entity_poly.pdbx_seq_one_letter_code
_entity_poly.pdbx_strand_id
1 'polypeptide(L)'
;MVRAWGTPESAPGARKVESRMIQIGVLGRIVEVDEAGRFVFIKELPDEPPSYLVLTAADEEFKVPGGDEWVEDYASLIAFFQEGRWVVEWR
;
A
#
# COMPACT_ATOMS: atom_id res chain seq x y z
N MET A 1 -28.93 -8.46 -47.52
CA MET A 1 -29.01 -8.79 -46.08
C MET A 1 -28.25 -7.70 -45.34
N VAL A 2 -28.94 -6.86 -44.55
CA VAL A 2 -28.38 -5.61 -44.00
C VAL A 2 -28.30 -5.67 -42.47
N ARG A 3 -27.10 -5.31 -41.97
CA ARG A 3 -26.72 -4.81 -40.63
C ARG A 3 -26.92 -5.69 -39.41
N ALA A 4 -25.83 -5.92 -38.67
CA ALA A 4 -25.68 -5.38 -37.31
C ALA A 4 -24.21 -5.39 -36.91
N TRP A 5 -23.72 -4.22 -36.47
CA TRP A 5 -22.48 -4.05 -35.74
C TRP A 5 -22.68 -4.58 -34.32
N GLY A 6 -21.85 -5.52 -33.89
CA GLY A 6 -21.76 -5.95 -32.50
C GLY A 6 -20.42 -5.49 -31.93
N THR A 7 -20.47 -4.42 -31.13
CA THR A 7 -19.37 -3.85 -30.34
C THR A 7 -18.77 -4.90 -29.38
N PRO A 8 -17.46 -4.87 -29.07
CA PRO A 8 -16.89 -5.80 -28.10
C PRO A 8 -17.43 -5.50 -26.69
N GLU A 9 -18.26 -6.40 -26.18
CA GLU A 9 -18.75 -6.37 -24.81
C GLU A 9 -17.56 -6.62 -23.87
N SER A 10 -17.19 -5.55 -23.17
CA SER A 10 -16.10 -5.51 -22.20
C SER A 10 -16.37 -6.49 -21.06
N ALA A 11 -15.34 -7.28 -20.74
CA ALA A 11 -15.34 -8.23 -19.63
C ALA A 11 -15.73 -7.56 -18.30
N PRO A 12 -16.59 -8.19 -17.47
CA PRO A 12 -16.91 -7.67 -16.16
C PRO A 12 -15.81 -8.02 -15.15
N GLY A 13 -15.25 -6.98 -14.52
CA GLY A 13 -14.83 -7.09 -13.12
C GLY A 13 -13.41 -7.57 -12.85
N ALA A 14 -12.41 -7.10 -13.59
CA ALA A 14 -11.14 -6.82 -12.91
C ALA A 14 -11.41 -5.65 -11.95
N ARG A 15 -11.73 -5.92 -10.68
CA ARG A 15 -11.57 -4.92 -9.63
C ARG A 15 -10.09 -4.55 -9.63
N LYS A 16 -9.77 -3.52 -10.40
CA LYS A 16 -8.49 -2.83 -10.37
C LYS A 16 -8.33 -2.45 -8.90
N VAL A 17 -7.42 -3.12 -8.20
CA VAL A 17 -7.06 -2.79 -6.82
C VAL A 17 -6.85 -1.29 -6.84
N GLU A 18 -7.79 -0.55 -6.26
CA GLU A 18 -7.57 0.85 -5.93
C GLU A 18 -6.34 0.79 -5.04
N SER A 19 -5.19 1.12 -5.62
CA SER A 19 -3.99 1.49 -4.90
C SER A 19 -4.43 2.65 -4.03
N ARG A 20 -5.02 2.35 -2.87
CA ARG A 20 -5.31 3.32 -1.82
C ARG A 20 -3.95 3.92 -1.54
N MET A 21 -3.77 5.12 -2.11
CA MET A 21 -2.56 5.92 -2.13
C MET A 21 -1.86 5.75 -0.78
N ILE A 22 -0.59 5.35 -0.77
CA ILE A 22 0.16 5.12 0.46
C ILE A 22 0.02 6.38 1.34
N GLN A 23 -0.44 6.22 2.58
CA GLN A 23 -0.71 7.36 3.46
C GLN A 23 0.49 7.60 4.39
N ILE A 24 1.07 8.78 4.28
CA ILE A 24 2.18 9.22 5.13
C ILE A 24 1.61 9.84 6.40
N GLY A 25 2.17 9.48 7.56
CA GLY A 25 1.72 9.99 8.86
C GLY A 25 0.38 9.43 9.34
N VAL A 26 -0.14 8.39 8.67
CA VAL A 26 -1.41 7.74 9.01
C VAL A 26 -1.14 6.29 9.40
N LEU A 27 -1.85 5.82 10.42
CA LEU A 27 -1.77 4.43 10.84
C LEU A 27 -2.57 3.55 9.87
N GLY A 28 -1.89 2.57 9.30
CA GLY A 28 -2.48 1.53 8.47
C GLY A 28 -2.49 0.19 9.18
N ARG A 29 -3.43 -0.68 8.82
CA ARG A 29 -3.42 -2.09 9.18
C ARG A 29 -3.23 -2.93 7.93
N ILE A 30 -2.25 -3.83 7.95
CA ILE A 30 -2.04 -4.82 6.88
C ILE A 30 -3.15 -5.87 7.01
N VAL A 31 -3.96 -6.02 5.96
CA VAL A 31 -5.16 -6.87 5.98
C VAL A 31 -5.05 -8.14 5.15
N GLU A 32 -4.06 -8.23 4.27
CA GLU A 32 -3.79 -9.43 3.46
C GLU A 32 -2.33 -9.86 3.63
N VAL A 33 -2.00 -11.05 3.10
CA VAL A 33 -0.67 -11.70 3.12
C VAL A 33 -0.19 -12.20 4.50
N ASP A 34 1.05 -12.73 4.53
CA ASP A 34 1.70 -13.38 5.68
C ASP A 34 1.81 -12.48 6.93
N GLU A 35 1.76 -11.16 6.71
CA GLU A 35 1.84 -10.13 7.75
C GLU A 35 0.47 -9.55 8.13
N ALA A 36 -0.62 -10.22 7.73
CA ALA A 36 -1.97 -9.82 8.08
C ALA A 36 -2.14 -9.65 9.60
N GLY A 37 -2.74 -8.53 9.99
CA GLY A 37 -2.94 -8.15 11.38
C GLY A 37 -1.87 -7.22 11.95
N ARG A 38 -0.72 -7.05 11.28
CA ARG A 38 0.27 -6.03 11.67
C ARG A 38 -0.20 -4.63 11.30
N PHE A 39 0.33 -3.66 12.04
CA PHE A 39 0.14 -2.25 11.81
C PHE A 39 1.35 -1.70 11.06
N VAL A 40 1.11 -0.68 10.24
CA VAL A 40 2.13 0.05 9.49
C VAL A 40 1.94 1.54 9.66
N PHE A 41 3.03 2.27 9.86
CA PHE A 41 3.05 3.72 9.94
C PHE A 41 4.24 4.24 9.15
N ILE A 42 4.01 5.26 8.34
CA ILE A 42 5.04 5.83 7.48
C ILE A 42 5.38 7.22 7.99
N LYS A 43 6.65 7.42 8.32
CA LYS A 43 7.16 8.72 8.73
C LYS A 43 7.96 9.33 7.59
N GLU A 44 7.58 10.52 7.15
CA GLU A 44 8.43 11.34 6.27
C GLU A 44 9.55 11.98 7.10
N LEU A 45 10.77 11.93 6.57
CA LEU A 45 11.96 12.51 7.17
C LEU A 45 12.33 13.83 6.49
N PRO A 46 12.91 14.79 7.23
CA PRO A 46 13.22 16.13 6.71
C PRO A 46 14.50 16.15 5.86
N ASP A 47 14.60 15.25 4.88
CA ASP A 47 15.67 15.20 3.88
C ASP A 47 15.24 15.94 2.59
N GLU A 48 16.20 16.23 1.70
CA GLU A 48 15.95 16.84 0.39
C GLU A 48 16.63 16.04 -0.73
N PRO A 49 15.89 15.24 -1.53
CA PRO A 49 14.45 14.95 -1.43
C PRO A 49 14.07 14.16 -0.17
N PRO A 50 12.79 14.19 0.26
CA PRO A 50 12.37 13.52 1.48
C PRO A 50 12.54 11.99 1.37
N SER A 51 13.08 11.41 2.44
CA SER A 51 13.13 9.97 2.63
C SER A 51 12.00 9.52 3.57
N TYR A 52 11.70 8.22 3.61
CA TYR A 52 10.60 7.68 4.40
C TYR A 52 11.06 6.53 5.30
N LEU A 53 10.53 6.49 6.51
CA LEU A 53 10.71 5.38 7.45
C LEU A 53 9.39 4.63 7.59
N VAL A 54 9.38 3.38 7.14
CA VAL A 54 8.25 2.47 7.25
C VAL A 54 8.39 1.67 8.54
N LEU A 55 7.50 1.94 9.49
CA LEU A 55 7.45 1.25 10.76
C LEU A 55 6.32 0.23 10.73
N THR A 56 6.59 -0.99 11.19
CA THR A 56 5.55 -1.99 11.45
C THR A 56 5.54 -2.40 12.91
N ALA A 57 4.37 -2.85 13.38
CA ALA A 57 4.19 -3.34 14.75
C ALA A 57 3.11 -4.42 14.81
N ALA A 58 3.12 -5.21 15.87
CA ALA A 58 2.05 -6.18 16.12
C ALA A 58 0.79 -5.56 16.71
N ASP A 59 0.88 -4.34 17.27
CA ASP A 59 -0.21 -3.59 17.87
C ASP A 59 -0.25 -2.13 17.39
N GLU A 60 -1.42 -1.51 17.52
CA GLU A 60 -1.66 -0.13 17.07
C GLU A 60 -0.89 0.93 17.86
N GLU A 61 -0.46 0.60 19.08
CA GLU A 61 0.27 1.50 19.98
C GLU A 61 1.80 1.39 19.78
N PHE A 62 2.26 0.53 18.86
CA PHE A 62 3.68 0.23 18.61
C PHE A 62 4.43 -0.21 19.88
N LYS A 63 3.75 -0.87 20.82
CA LYS A 63 4.39 -1.40 22.04
C LYS A 63 5.20 -2.66 21.78
N VAL A 64 4.77 -3.45 20.81
CA VAL A 64 5.46 -4.63 20.30
C VAL A 64 6.07 -4.27 18.95
N PRO A 65 7.37 -3.94 18.93
CA PRO A 65 8.03 -3.50 17.71
C PRO A 65 8.01 -4.60 16.64
N GLY A 66 7.79 -4.19 15.39
CA GLY A 66 7.98 -5.02 14.21
C GLY A 66 9.29 -4.64 13.52
N GLY A 67 9.21 -4.33 12.23
CA GLY A 67 10.33 -3.83 11.44
C GLY A 67 10.33 -2.30 11.30
N ASP A 68 11.52 -1.74 11.10
CA ASP A 68 11.75 -0.34 10.81
C ASP A 68 12.62 -0.22 9.55
N GLU A 69 11.99 -0.05 8.39
CA GLU A 69 12.70 0.00 7.12
C GLU A 69 12.77 1.43 6.57
N TRP A 70 13.97 1.87 6.24
CA TRP A 70 14.21 3.17 5.62
C TRP A 70 14.22 3.04 4.09
N VAL A 71 13.50 3.92 3.41
CA VAL A 71 13.47 4.01 1.94
C VAL A 71 13.84 5.43 1.50
N GLU A 72 14.65 5.49 0.45
CA GLU A 72 15.30 6.74 0.01
C GLU A 72 14.34 7.75 -0.62
N ASP A 73 13.23 7.28 -1.21
CA ASP A 73 12.27 8.12 -1.93
C ASP A 73 10.87 7.46 -2.07
N TYR A 74 9.92 8.19 -2.63
CA TYR A 74 8.53 7.73 -2.73
C TYR A 74 8.31 6.60 -3.75
N ALA A 75 9.11 6.55 -4.83
CA ALA A 75 9.06 5.43 -5.77
C ALA A 75 9.60 4.15 -5.11
N SER A 76 10.68 4.27 -4.32
CA SER A 76 11.20 3.16 -3.50
C SER A 76 10.18 2.69 -2.45
N LEU A 77 9.45 3.61 -1.82
CA LEU A 77 8.34 3.28 -0.92
C LEU A 77 7.23 2.48 -1.63
N ILE A 78 6.85 2.88 -2.85
CA ILE A 78 5.86 2.14 -3.64
C ILE A 78 6.37 0.73 -3.96
N ALA A 79 7.63 0.61 -4.41
CA ALA A 79 8.23 -0.67 -4.74
C ALA A 79 8.24 -1.60 -3.51
N PHE A 80 8.62 -1.09 -2.34
CA PHE A 80 8.61 -1.85 -1.08
C PHE A 80 7.22 -2.43 -0.76
N PHE A 81 6.17 -1.64 -0.86
CA PHE A 81 4.79 -2.11 -0.63
C PHE A 81 4.35 -3.14 -1.68
N GLN A 82 4.78 -2.98 -2.94
CA GLN A 82 4.47 -3.91 -4.02
C GLN A 82 5.19 -5.25 -3.86
N GLU A 83 6.47 -5.24 -3.45
CA GLU A 83 7.25 -6.45 -3.18
C GLU A 83 6.67 -7.25 -2.02
N GLY A 84 6.29 -6.57 -0.93
CA GLY A 84 5.57 -7.17 0.20
C GLY A 84 4.13 -7.61 -0.13
N ARG A 85 3.59 -7.15 -1.27
CA ARG A 85 2.17 -7.32 -1.67
C ARG A 85 1.19 -6.84 -0.60
N TRP A 86 1.59 -5.83 0.18
CA TRP A 86 0.81 -5.37 1.31
C TRP A 86 -0.47 -4.68 0.85
N VAL A 87 -1.59 -5.12 1.40
CA VAL A 87 -2.87 -4.42 1.30
C VAL A 87 -3.15 -3.80 2.64
N VAL A 88 -3.24 -2.48 2.67
CA VAL A 88 -3.31 -1.70 3.91
C VAL A 88 -4.62 -0.94 3.99
N GLU A 89 -5.31 -1.10 5.11
CA GLU A 89 -6.43 -0.26 5.50
C GLU A 89 -5.96 0.89 6.39
N TRP A 90 -5.95 2.09 5.83
CA TRP A 90 -5.63 3.33 6.52
C TRP A 90 -6.84 3.87 7.28
N ARG A 91 -6.63 4.43 8.48
CA ARG A 91 -7.69 5.00 9.34
C ARG A 91 -7.26 6.29 10.03
#